data_AF-A0A821QFI6-F1
#
_entry.id   AF-A0A821QFI6-F1
#
_cell.length_a   1.000
_cell.length_b   1.000
_cell.length_c   1.000
_cell.angle_alpha   90.00
_cell.angle_beta   90.00
_cell.angle_gamma   90.00
#
_symmetry.space_group_name_H-M   'P 1'
#
loop_
_entity.id
_entity.type
_entity.pdbx_description
1 polymer ?
#
loop_
_entity_poly.entity_id
_entity_poly.type
_entity_poly.pdbx_seq_one_letter_code
_entity_poly.pdbx_strand_id
1 'polypeptide(L)'
;TKTEDNSQLKISPTLLTDISRAFDPYYNYRQLPPAFNRFIRQLILPSFVYTSLINICKQLRKMLEINDKRTLKQSFEFFLEYSTHEKPSLFIRSLLLLSYLPSMQGCLLSSRKIFGQILFTEQVKYEIRSFIVPPLLTLKYISIDNETLNYSENFFQRACVPFSNLFYSLCNNHARTREKLSNLLDEFSVLQDESEKLDQWLHKYLIQHIIQTNLSTTNAQALLLVEKTSYFFQFILHWTLLIMEYYLLMGFDLSLYSKRELYDVYFYFAQIILFTHINVYKTSKNILNTTVSFLVQLNQKQQTNKNQINNPFIQQLNNLVQQHTNDDPLIELINENNSSQKKNKRKNPNGLLATNNEYHEQELLLINGHFSMSTAMHRCLKALDIERRLE
;
A
#
# COMPACT_ATOMS: atom_id res chain seq x y z
N THR A 1 -1.46 -63.82 40.39
CA THR A 1 -0.26 -64.16 39.58
C THR A 1 -0.58 -63.80 38.15
N LYS A 2 0.04 -62.70 37.69
CA LYS A 2 -0.13 -62.15 36.33
C LYS A 2 0.64 -63.01 35.34
N THR A 3 0.05 -63.31 34.19
CA THR A 3 0.79 -63.64 32.97
C THR A 3 0.18 -62.82 31.85
N GLU A 4 0.99 -61.87 31.38
CA GLU A 4 0.72 -60.93 30.31
C GLU A 4 0.77 -61.65 28.97
N ASP A 5 -0.32 -61.61 28.21
CA ASP A 5 -0.32 -61.99 26.79
C ASP A 5 0.39 -60.90 25.98
N ASN A 6 1.71 -61.04 25.88
CA ASN A 6 2.53 -60.34 24.91
C ASN A 6 2.26 -60.91 23.51
N SER A 7 1.23 -60.41 22.82
CA SER A 7 1.09 -60.58 21.38
C SER A 7 2.11 -59.70 20.64
N GLN A 8 3.38 -60.11 20.68
CA GLN A 8 4.38 -59.63 19.74
C GLN A 8 4.00 -60.15 18.36
N LEU A 9 3.61 -59.23 17.47
CA LEU A 9 3.50 -59.45 16.03
C LEU A 9 4.85 -60.00 15.53
N LYS A 10 4.94 -61.32 15.38
CA LYS A 10 6.04 -61.99 14.69
C LYS A 10 5.96 -61.64 13.22
N ILE A 11 6.69 -60.60 12.82
CA ILE A 11 6.97 -60.33 11.40
C ILE A 11 7.86 -61.48 10.91
N SER A 12 7.36 -62.25 9.94
CA SER A 12 8.12 -63.31 9.28
C SER A 12 9.32 -62.71 8.52
N PRO A 13 10.54 -63.28 8.61
CA PRO A 13 11.73 -62.69 7.99
C PRO A 13 11.82 -62.92 6.47
N THR A 14 10.85 -63.60 5.87
CA THR A 14 10.91 -64.09 4.47
C THR A 14 10.38 -63.10 3.43
N LEU A 15 10.04 -61.87 3.82
CA LEU A 15 9.54 -60.80 2.94
C LEU A 15 10.40 -59.52 3.00
N LEU A 16 11.65 -59.60 3.44
CA LEU A 16 12.63 -58.54 3.19
C LEU A 16 13.03 -58.60 1.71
N THR A 17 12.22 -57.97 0.86
CA THR A 17 12.68 -57.55 -0.46
C THR A 17 13.92 -56.68 -0.26
N ASP A 18 14.97 -56.91 -1.05
CA ASP A 18 16.19 -56.11 -0.97
C ASP A 18 15.89 -54.68 -1.45
N ILE A 19 15.56 -53.79 -0.49
CA ILE A 19 15.20 -52.37 -0.73
C ILE A 19 16.46 -51.53 -1.00
N SER A 20 17.66 -52.12 -0.95
CA SER A 20 18.94 -51.39 -1.14
C SER A 20 19.02 -50.63 -2.47
N ARG A 21 18.21 -51.03 -3.47
CA ARG A 21 18.11 -50.38 -4.79
C ARG A 21 16.78 -49.65 -5.04
N ALA A 22 15.94 -49.45 -4.03
CA ALA A 22 14.67 -48.75 -4.22
C ALA A 22 14.84 -47.27 -4.63
N PHE A 23 15.95 -46.65 -4.23
CA PHE A 23 16.37 -45.34 -4.70
C PHE A 23 17.70 -45.48 -5.44
N ASP A 24 17.68 -45.48 -6.78
CA ASP A 24 18.88 -45.63 -7.60
C ASP A 24 19.57 -44.27 -7.83
N PRO A 25 20.73 -43.99 -7.19
CA PRO A 25 21.47 -42.75 -7.41
C PRO A 25 22.04 -42.65 -8.83
N TYR A 26 22.09 -43.77 -9.55
CA TYR A 26 22.62 -43.84 -10.90
C TYR A 26 21.53 -43.74 -11.98
N TYR A 27 20.28 -43.45 -11.62
CA TYR A 27 19.21 -43.22 -12.60
C TYR A 27 19.59 -42.15 -13.63
N ASN A 28 20.24 -41.07 -13.17
CA ASN A 28 20.75 -39.99 -14.02
C ASN A 28 21.91 -40.41 -14.95
N TYR A 29 22.51 -41.60 -14.77
CA TYR A 29 23.54 -42.09 -15.70
C TYR A 29 22.94 -42.86 -16.89
N ARG A 30 21.68 -43.29 -16.79
CA ARG A 30 20.99 -44.10 -17.80
C ARG A 30 20.14 -43.27 -18.75
N GLN A 31 19.62 -42.15 -18.28
CA GLN A 31 19.04 -41.12 -19.14
C GLN A 31 20.16 -40.14 -19.49
N LEU A 32 20.29 -39.69 -20.74
CA LEU A 32 21.24 -38.65 -21.12
C LEU A 32 20.83 -37.33 -20.46
N PRO A 33 21.36 -36.89 -19.31
CA PRO A 33 20.90 -35.64 -18.73
C PRO A 33 21.73 -34.52 -19.37
N PRO A 34 21.12 -33.40 -19.76
CA PRO A 34 21.86 -32.21 -20.16
C PRO A 34 22.64 -31.55 -18.99
N ALA A 35 22.70 -32.18 -17.80
CA ALA A 35 23.29 -31.62 -16.59
C ALA A 35 24.22 -32.62 -15.89
N PHE A 36 25.27 -32.10 -15.23
CA PHE A 36 26.21 -32.89 -14.44
C PHE A 36 25.53 -33.67 -13.32
N ASN A 37 26.07 -34.85 -13.02
CA ASN A 37 25.60 -35.69 -11.93
C ASN A 37 25.72 -34.96 -10.58
N ARG A 38 24.63 -34.95 -9.81
CA ARG A 38 24.57 -34.40 -8.46
C ARG A 38 24.47 -35.54 -7.47
N PHE A 39 25.29 -35.50 -6.42
CA PHE A 39 25.18 -36.44 -5.30
C PHE A 39 23.82 -36.27 -4.61
N ILE A 40 23.19 -37.39 -4.25
CA ILE A 40 21.99 -37.38 -3.42
C ILE A 40 22.38 -36.72 -2.08
N ARG A 41 21.68 -35.64 -1.73
CA ARG A 41 21.85 -34.99 -0.42
C ARG A 41 21.31 -35.92 0.67
N GLN A 42 21.87 -35.80 1.88
CA GLN A 42 21.43 -36.57 3.04
C GLN A 42 19.90 -36.53 3.19
N LEU A 43 19.29 -37.72 3.28
CA LEU A 43 17.85 -37.83 3.49
C LEU A 43 17.50 -37.21 4.82
N ILE A 44 16.46 -36.39 4.79
CA ILE A 44 15.96 -35.65 5.95
C ILE A 44 15.21 -36.63 6.86
N LEU A 45 15.33 -36.46 8.18
CA LEU A 45 14.60 -37.30 9.14
C LEU A 45 13.07 -37.13 8.96
N PRO A 46 12.28 -38.21 9.07
CA PRO A 46 10.82 -38.15 8.92
C PRO A 46 10.14 -37.11 9.82
N SER A 47 10.62 -36.94 11.06
CA SER A 47 10.09 -35.95 12.00
C SER A 47 10.17 -34.52 11.45
N PHE A 48 11.27 -34.16 10.80
CA PHE A 48 11.42 -32.84 10.17
C PHE A 48 10.48 -32.68 8.97
N VAL A 49 10.21 -33.75 8.21
CA VAL A 49 9.24 -33.72 7.11
C VAL A 49 7.85 -33.42 7.64
N TYR A 50 7.39 -34.10 8.71
CA TYR A 50 6.09 -33.83 9.30
C TYR A 50 5.98 -32.40 9.84
N THR A 51 7.01 -31.89 10.52
CA THR A 51 7.03 -30.48 10.97
C THR A 51 6.95 -29.50 9.81
N SER A 52 7.66 -29.80 8.70
CA SER A 52 7.61 -28.96 7.49
C SER A 52 6.21 -28.96 6.86
N LEU A 53 5.55 -30.13 6.78
CA LEU A 53 4.19 -30.23 6.26
C LEU A 53 3.19 -29.48 7.14
N ILE A 54 3.32 -29.56 8.47
CA ILE A 54 2.48 -28.79 9.40
C ILE A 54 2.69 -27.28 9.18
N ASN A 55 3.93 -26.83 8.99
CA ASN A 55 4.23 -25.43 8.71
C ASN A 55 3.62 -24.96 7.38
N ILE A 56 3.68 -25.79 6.33
CA ILE A 56 3.00 -25.51 5.06
C ILE A 56 1.49 -25.36 5.27
N CYS A 57 0.85 -26.25 6.04
CA CYS A 57 -0.58 -26.14 6.35
C CYS A 57 -0.93 -24.86 7.12
N LYS A 58 -0.09 -24.43 8.06
CA LYS A 58 -0.27 -23.16 8.79
C LYS A 58 -0.13 -21.95 7.85
N GLN A 59 0.88 -21.96 6.99
CA GLN A 59 1.09 -20.92 5.99
C GLN A 59 -0.07 -20.83 5.01
N LEU A 60 -0.58 -21.97 4.52
CA LEU A 60 -1.79 -22.03 3.69
C LEU A 60 -3.00 -21.43 4.38
N ARG A 61 -3.21 -21.71 5.67
CA ARG A 61 -4.33 -21.13 6.42
C ARG A 61 -4.22 -19.62 6.53
N LYS A 62 -3.03 -19.10 6.89
CA LYS A 62 -2.79 -17.66 6.97
C LYS A 62 -2.96 -16.97 5.61
N MET A 63 -2.55 -17.64 4.53
CA MET A 63 -2.71 -17.13 3.17
C MET A 63 -4.18 -16.79 2.84
N LEU A 64 -5.14 -17.55 3.37
CA LEU A 64 -6.57 -17.33 3.11
C LEU A 64 -7.12 -16.03 3.70
N GLU A 65 -6.41 -15.39 4.64
CA GLU A 65 -6.75 -14.08 5.20
C GLU A 65 -6.70 -12.96 4.14
N ILE A 66 -6.07 -13.21 2.98
CA ILE A 66 -6.13 -12.28 1.83
C ILE A 66 -7.56 -12.02 1.37
N ASN A 67 -8.48 -12.97 1.58
CA ASN A 67 -9.89 -12.83 1.18
C ASN A 67 -10.60 -11.70 1.95
N ASP A 68 -10.10 -11.34 3.14
CA ASP A 68 -10.65 -10.26 3.95
C ASP A 68 -10.12 -8.88 3.52
N LYS A 69 -9.06 -8.83 2.69
CA LYS A 69 -8.44 -7.59 2.22
C LYS A 69 -9.21 -7.09 0.99
N ARG A 70 -9.91 -5.96 1.16
CA ARG A 70 -10.82 -5.41 0.15
C ARG A 70 -10.21 -4.32 -0.70
N THR A 71 -9.14 -3.69 -0.23
CA THR A 71 -8.49 -2.56 -0.91
C THR A 71 -7.12 -3.00 -1.47
N LEU A 72 -6.62 -2.38 -2.54
CA LEU A 72 -5.25 -2.63 -3.04
C LEU A 72 -4.21 -2.35 -1.96
N LYS A 73 -4.39 -1.30 -1.14
CA LYS A 73 -3.47 -0.98 -0.05
C LYS A 73 -3.42 -2.10 0.99
N GLN A 74 -4.57 -2.58 1.44
CA GLN A 74 -4.66 -3.70 2.39
C GLN A 74 -4.05 -4.99 1.82
N SER A 75 -4.32 -5.28 0.54
CA SER A 75 -3.72 -6.43 -0.13
C SER A 75 -2.20 -6.26 -0.28
N PHE A 76 -1.72 -5.07 -0.61
CA PHE A 76 -0.30 -4.76 -0.73
C PHE A 76 0.42 -4.97 0.61
N GLU A 77 -0.11 -4.39 1.69
CA GLU A 77 0.43 -4.55 3.05
C GLU A 77 0.43 -6.03 3.47
N PHE A 78 -0.63 -6.78 3.15
CA PHE A 78 -0.67 -8.21 3.42
C PHE A 78 0.41 -8.98 2.65
N PHE A 79 0.55 -8.75 1.34
CA PHE A 79 1.58 -9.40 0.53
C PHE A 79 2.98 -9.05 1.03
N LEU A 80 3.16 -7.81 1.49
CA LEU A 80 4.41 -7.32 2.06
C LEU A 80 4.75 -8.06 3.35
N GLU A 81 3.85 -7.98 4.34
CA GLU A 81 4.00 -8.63 5.64
C GLU A 81 4.22 -10.14 5.50
N TYR A 82 3.46 -10.76 4.60
CA TYR A 82 3.55 -12.18 4.33
C TYR A 82 4.88 -12.55 3.66
N SER A 83 5.44 -11.71 2.80
CA SER A 83 6.73 -11.94 2.14
C SER A 83 7.92 -11.71 3.09
N THR A 84 7.84 -10.69 3.96
CA THR A 84 8.94 -10.29 4.86
C THR A 84 9.00 -11.12 6.14
N HIS A 85 7.89 -11.28 6.86
CA HIS A 85 7.87 -11.89 8.19
C HIS A 85 7.74 -13.41 8.15
N GLU A 86 6.81 -13.94 7.35
CA GLU A 86 6.52 -15.39 7.32
C GLU A 86 7.54 -16.18 6.48
N LYS A 87 8.30 -15.50 5.62
CA LYS A 87 9.27 -16.09 4.66
C LYS A 87 8.74 -17.37 3.99
N PRO A 88 7.55 -17.31 3.36
CA PRO A 88 6.86 -18.47 2.82
C PRO A 88 7.68 -19.17 1.72
N SER A 89 7.48 -20.48 1.63
CA SER A 89 8.06 -21.28 0.54
C SER A 89 7.60 -20.76 -0.83
N LEU A 90 8.37 -21.07 -1.87
CA LEU A 90 8.01 -20.67 -3.25
C LEU A 90 6.60 -21.15 -3.62
N PHE A 91 6.26 -22.39 -3.24
CA PHE A 91 4.94 -22.98 -3.47
C PHE A 91 3.81 -22.11 -2.91
N ILE A 92 3.96 -21.68 -1.66
CA ILE A 92 2.96 -20.85 -0.97
C ILE A 92 2.86 -19.46 -1.62
N ARG A 93 3.99 -18.84 -1.97
CA ARG A 93 3.98 -17.53 -2.66
C ARG A 93 3.30 -17.60 -4.02
N SER A 94 3.53 -18.67 -4.77
CA SER A 94 2.86 -18.93 -6.03
C SER A 94 1.35 -19.15 -5.86
N LEU A 95 0.95 -19.85 -4.80
CA LEU A 95 -0.47 -20.07 -4.50
C LEU A 95 -1.17 -18.78 -4.07
N LEU A 96 -0.52 -17.94 -3.25
CA LEU A 96 -1.03 -16.62 -2.85
C LEU A 96 -1.32 -15.77 -4.09
N LEU A 97 -0.34 -15.68 -4.98
CA LEU A 97 -0.48 -14.96 -6.24
C LEU A 97 -1.62 -15.51 -7.09
N LEU A 98 -1.71 -16.83 -7.24
CA LEU A 98 -2.77 -17.47 -8.03
C LEU A 98 -4.16 -17.26 -7.41
N SER A 99 -4.26 -17.21 -6.08
CA SER A 99 -5.52 -16.94 -5.40
C SER A 99 -6.01 -15.50 -5.64
N TYR A 100 -5.09 -14.53 -5.59
CA TYR A 100 -5.40 -13.11 -5.72
C TYR A 100 -5.56 -12.69 -7.19
N LEU A 101 -4.69 -13.19 -8.07
CA LEU A 101 -4.65 -12.93 -9.52
C LEU A 101 -4.65 -14.26 -10.29
N PRO A 102 -5.80 -14.95 -10.41
CA PRO A 102 -5.91 -16.29 -11.02
C PRO A 102 -5.64 -16.32 -12.54
N SER A 103 -5.55 -15.16 -13.20
CA SER A 103 -5.28 -15.08 -14.63
C SER A 103 -3.82 -15.40 -14.95
N MET A 104 -3.56 -16.67 -15.28
CA MET A 104 -2.28 -17.20 -15.81
C MET A 104 -2.09 -16.98 -17.32
N GLN A 105 -2.94 -16.20 -17.97
CA GLN A 105 -2.77 -15.88 -19.39
C GLN A 105 -1.88 -14.66 -19.52
N GLY A 106 -0.62 -14.92 -19.83
CA GLY A 106 0.31 -13.89 -20.30
C GLY A 106 -0.31 -13.06 -21.43
N CYS A 107 0.08 -11.79 -21.46
CA CYS A 107 -0.08 -10.87 -22.60
C CYS A 107 -1.41 -10.13 -22.86
N LEU A 108 -2.56 -10.44 -22.25
CA LEU A 108 -3.75 -9.57 -22.45
C LEU A 108 -3.91 -8.59 -21.29
N LEU A 109 -3.35 -7.39 -21.51
CA LEU A 109 -3.28 -6.23 -20.61
C LEU A 109 -4.65 -5.75 -20.10
N SER A 110 -5.75 -6.14 -20.76
CA SER A 110 -7.05 -5.47 -20.70
C SER A 110 -8.02 -6.02 -19.65
N SER A 111 -7.79 -7.19 -19.05
CA SER A 111 -8.79 -7.84 -18.17
C SER A 111 -8.21 -8.61 -16.99
N ARG A 112 -7.18 -8.07 -16.33
CA ARG A 112 -6.75 -8.62 -15.03
C ARG A 112 -7.93 -8.50 -14.05
N LYS A 113 -8.31 -9.60 -13.42
CA LYS A 113 -9.37 -9.63 -12.40
C LYS A 113 -8.80 -10.11 -11.07
N ILE A 114 -9.11 -9.36 -10.01
CA ILE A 114 -8.80 -9.72 -8.64
C ILE A 114 -9.81 -10.77 -8.18
N PHE A 115 -9.32 -11.88 -7.62
CA PHE A 115 -10.11 -13.06 -7.28
C PHE A 115 -10.95 -13.62 -8.44
N GLY A 116 -10.58 -13.31 -9.70
CA GLY A 116 -11.33 -13.69 -10.90
C GLY A 116 -12.68 -12.96 -11.08
N GLN A 117 -13.06 -12.09 -10.15
CA GLN A 117 -14.38 -11.43 -10.13
C GLN A 117 -14.28 -9.93 -10.39
N ILE A 118 -13.41 -9.23 -9.65
CA ILE A 118 -13.34 -7.77 -9.63
C ILE A 118 -12.39 -7.30 -10.73
N LEU A 119 -12.86 -6.42 -11.63
CA LEU A 119 -11.99 -5.80 -12.63
C LEU A 119 -10.92 -4.95 -11.95
N PHE A 120 -9.66 -5.14 -12.32
CA PHE A 120 -8.55 -4.40 -11.71
C PHE A 120 -8.67 -2.88 -11.93
N THR A 121 -9.21 -2.46 -13.09
CA THR A 121 -9.51 -1.05 -13.40
C THR A 121 -10.45 -0.43 -12.38
N GLU A 122 -11.53 -1.14 -12.04
CA GLU A 122 -12.52 -0.69 -11.06
C GLU A 122 -11.93 -0.62 -9.66
N GLN A 123 -11.03 -1.54 -9.32
CA GLN A 123 -10.31 -1.50 -8.07
C GLN A 123 -9.37 -0.28 -7.98
N VAL A 124 -8.64 0.05 -9.04
CA VAL A 124 -7.79 1.24 -9.10
C VAL A 124 -8.63 2.51 -8.96
N LYS A 125 -9.75 2.61 -9.68
CA LYS A 125 -10.70 3.73 -9.54
C LYS A 125 -11.23 3.85 -8.12
N TYR A 126 -11.59 2.73 -7.49
CA TYR A 126 -12.06 2.68 -6.11
C TYR A 126 -11.00 3.21 -5.14
N GLU A 127 -9.75 2.80 -5.29
CA GLU A 127 -8.64 3.27 -4.44
C GLU A 127 -8.35 4.75 -4.60
N ILE A 128 -8.29 5.26 -5.83
CA ILE A 128 -8.11 6.69 -6.09
C ILE A 128 -9.25 7.49 -5.45
N ARG A 129 -10.49 7.00 -5.60
CA ARG A 129 -11.66 7.62 -5.00
C ARG A 129 -11.59 7.61 -3.48
N SER A 130 -11.16 6.51 -2.87
CA SER A 130 -10.97 6.42 -1.42
C SER A 130 -9.85 7.32 -0.91
N PHE A 131 -8.83 7.58 -1.72
CA PHE A 131 -7.66 8.37 -1.33
C PHE A 131 -7.91 9.89 -1.42
N ILE A 132 -8.50 10.38 -2.52
CA ILE A 132 -8.54 11.84 -2.79
C ILE A 132 -9.86 12.35 -3.40
N VAL A 133 -10.82 11.46 -3.67
CA VAL A 133 -12.17 11.79 -4.19
C VAL A 133 -12.11 12.73 -5.41
N PRO A 134 -11.48 12.32 -6.53
CA PRO A 134 -11.33 13.20 -7.68
C PRO A 134 -12.71 13.53 -8.30
N PRO A 135 -12.89 14.75 -8.84
CA PRO A 135 -14.11 15.18 -9.51
C PRO A 135 -14.59 14.21 -10.59
N LEU A 136 -13.66 13.69 -11.41
CA LEU A 136 -13.94 12.74 -12.49
C LEU A 136 -14.68 11.48 -12.02
N LEU A 137 -14.36 10.96 -10.84
CA LEU A 137 -14.94 9.73 -10.29
C LEU A 137 -16.16 9.98 -9.38
N THR A 138 -16.48 11.26 -9.11
CA THR A 138 -17.44 11.63 -8.05
C THR A 138 -18.60 12.46 -8.58
N LEU A 139 -18.35 13.37 -9.53
CA LEU A 139 -19.36 14.29 -10.04
C LEU A 139 -20.11 13.66 -11.22
N LYS A 140 -21.24 13.01 -10.91
CA LYS A 140 -22.23 12.56 -11.92
C LYS A 140 -22.91 13.71 -12.67
N TYR A 141 -22.69 14.96 -12.25
CA TYR A 141 -23.44 16.14 -12.70
C TYR A 141 -22.70 17.01 -13.71
N ILE A 142 -21.41 16.77 -13.93
CA ILE A 142 -20.69 17.40 -15.05
C ILE A 142 -20.90 16.48 -16.24
N SER A 143 -21.55 16.98 -17.29
CA SER A 143 -21.64 16.27 -18.57
C SER A 143 -20.24 16.20 -19.18
N ILE A 144 -19.49 15.16 -18.82
CA ILE A 144 -18.14 14.94 -19.31
C ILE A 144 -18.19 14.47 -20.76
N ASP A 145 -17.34 15.05 -21.60
CA ASP A 145 -17.25 14.71 -23.02
C ASP A 145 -16.75 13.27 -23.21
N ASN A 146 -17.19 12.62 -24.29
CA ASN A 146 -16.74 11.26 -24.62
C ASN A 146 -15.21 11.17 -24.80
N GLU A 147 -14.56 12.23 -25.30
CA GLU A 147 -13.11 12.28 -25.46
C GLU A 147 -12.38 12.23 -24.12
N THR A 148 -12.86 12.99 -23.12
CA THR A 148 -12.34 12.98 -21.75
C THR A 148 -12.46 11.60 -21.12
N LEU A 149 -13.63 11.00 -21.24
CA LEU A 149 -13.91 9.69 -20.66
C LEU A 149 -12.98 8.65 -21.29
N ASN A 150 -12.85 8.65 -22.61
CA ASN A 150 -11.92 7.76 -23.31
C ASN A 150 -10.47 8.00 -22.89
N TYR A 151 -10.03 9.25 -22.75
CA TYR A 151 -8.67 9.56 -22.29
C TYR A 151 -8.42 9.05 -20.86
N SER A 152 -9.38 9.21 -19.96
CA SER A 152 -9.29 8.71 -18.59
C SER A 152 -9.37 7.19 -18.48
N GLU A 153 -10.23 6.52 -19.24
CA GLU A 153 -10.31 5.06 -19.28
C GLU A 153 -9.01 4.45 -19.80
N ASN A 154 -8.38 5.07 -20.80
CA ASN A 154 -7.06 4.67 -21.28
C ASN A 154 -6.00 4.76 -20.18
N PHE A 155 -6.02 5.81 -19.35
CA PHE A 155 -5.12 5.91 -18.20
C PHE A 155 -5.37 4.77 -17.20
N PHE A 156 -6.63 4.50 -16.81
CA PHE A 156 -6.94 3.42 -15.86
C PHE A 156 -6.54 2.03 -16.38
N GLN A 157 -6.74 1.78 -17.67
CA GLN A 157 -6.31 0.54 -18.30
C GLN A 157 -4.80 0.37 -18.28
N ARG A 158 -4.02 1.44 -18.55
CA ARG A 158 -2.56 1.41 -18.45
C ARG A 158 -2.08 1.22 -17.03
N ALA A 159 -2.70 1.91 -16.06
CA ALA A 159 -2.35 1.81 -14.64
C ALA A 159 -2.47 0.37 -14.10
N CYS A 160 -3.38 -0.44 -14.63
CA CYS A 160 -3.57 -1.82 -14.17
C CYS A 160 -2.29 -2.65 -14.27
N VAL A 161 -1.45 -2.40 -15.27
CA VAL A 161 -0.24 -3.19 -15.54
C VAL A 161 0.82 -3.05 -14.44
N PRO A 162 1.32 -1.84 -14.12
CA PRO A 162 2.31 -1.68 -13.05
C PRO A 162 1.77 -2.11 -11.68
N PHE A 163 0.50 -1.80 -11.37
CA PHE A 163 -0.10 -2.22 -10.11
C PHE A 163 -0.21 -3.74 -9.95
N SER A 164 -0.50 -4.47 -11.03
CA SER A 164 -0.54 -5.93 -10.94
C SER A 164 0.88 -6.54 -10.98
N ASN A 165 1.81 -5.95 -11.73
CA ASN A 165 3.23 -6.30 -11.70
C ASN A 165 3.84 -6.11 -10.29
N LEU A 166 3.33 -5.17 -9.50
CA LEU A 166 3.68 -5.00 -8.07
C LEU A 166 3.36 -6.28 -7.27
N PHE A 167 2.14 -6.81 -7.36
CA PHE A 167 1.77 -8.05 -6.68
C PHE A 167 2.57 -9.26 -7.18
N TYR A 168 2.82 -9.36 -8.50
CA TYR A 168 3.72 -10.39 -9.05
C TYR A 168 5.13 -10.29 -8.47
N SER A 169 5.62 -9.07 -8.21
CA SER A 169 6.96 -8.81 -7.68
C SER A 169 7.09 -9.22 -6.22
N LEU A 170 6.08 -8.95 -5.39
CA LEU A 170 6.07 -9.29 -3.96
C LEU A 170 6.10 -10.81 -3.67
N CYS A 171 5.62 -11.63 -4.62
CA CYS A 171 5.66 -13.10 -4.49
C CYS A 171 7.00 -13.74 -4.88
N ASN A 172 8.03 -12.97 -5.25
CA ASN A 172 9.36 -13.54 -5.51
C ASN A 172 10.17 -13.70 -4.21
N ASN A 173 11.39 -14.24 -4.32
CA ASN A 173 12.33 -14.19 -3.21
C ASN A 173 12.81 -12.74 -3.01
N HIS A 174 13.31 -12.40 -1.82
CA HIS A 174 13.71 -11.03 -1.48
C HIS A 174 14.66 -10.39 -2.49
N ALA A 175 15.75 -11.07 -2.87
CA ALA A 175 16.69 -10.53 -3.86
C ALA A 175 16.00 -10.18 -5.19
N ARG A 176 15.15 -11.08 -5.70
CA ARG A 176 14.43 -10.89 -6.96
C ARG A 176 13.29 -9.89 -6.85
N THR A 177 12.65 -9.80 -5.68
CA THR A 177 11.64 -8.78 -5.40
C THR A 177 12.27 -7.39 -5.47
N ARG A 178 13.43 -7.17 -4.82
CA ARG A 178 14.14 -5.88 -4.90
C ARG A 178 14.52 -5.50 -6.33
N GLU A 179 15.06 -6.44 -7.10
CA GLU A 179 15.38 -6.22 -8.52
C GLU A 179 14.14 -5.81 -9.33
N LYS A 180 13.01 -6.52 -9.16
CA LYS A 180 11.77 -6.19 -9.86
C LYS A 180 11.14 -4.88 -9.40
N LEU A 181 11.29 -4.51 -8.13
CA LEU A 181 10.83 -3.21 -7.63
C LEU A 181 11.59 -2.06 -8.30
N SER A 182 12.89 -2.24 -8.60
CA SER A 182 13.65 -1.26 -9.38
C SER A 182 13.03 -1.02 -10.76
N ASN A 183 12.71 -2.10 -11.50
CA ASN A 183 12.06 -1.98 -12.81
C ASN A 183 10.64 -1.38 -12.70
N LEU A 184 9.93 -1.70 -11.60
CA LEU A 184 8.62 -1.12 -11.34
C LEU A 184 8.67 0.39 -11.10
N LEU A 185 9.75 0.92 -10.50
CA LEU A 185 9.90 2.37 -10.33
C LEU A 185 9.95 3.09 -11.69
N ASP A 186 10.54 2.47 -12.71
CA ASP A 186 10.53 2.99 -14.08
C ASP A 186 9.11 2.92 -14.70
N GLU A 187 8.37 1.84 -14.48
CA GLU A 187 6.97 1.75 -14.93
C GLU A 187 6.08 2.81 -14.24
N PHE A 188 6.30 3.05 -12.94
CA PHE A 188 5.57 4.05 -12.17
C PHE A 188 5.97 5.49 -12.52
N SER A 189 7.21 5.75 -12.96
CA SER A 189 7.61 7.09 -13.41
C SER A 189 6.87 7.50 -14.70
N VAL A 190 6.74 6.57 -15.65
CA VAL A 190 5.91 6.76 -16.85
C VAL A 190 4.45 7.02 -16.45
N LEU A 191 3.94 6.26 -15.48
CA LEU A 191 2.58 6.45 -14.99
C LEU A 191 2.39 7.79 -14.26
N GLN A 192 3.41 8.31 -13.59
CA GLN A 192 3.41 9.66 -13.00
C GLN A 192 3.25 10.72 -14.10
N ASP A 193 4.06 10.65 -15.17
CA ASP A 193 3.96 11.58 -16.30
C ASP A 193 2.57 11.53 -16.97
N GLU A 194 2.00 10.33 -17.14
CA GLU A 194 0.65 10.15 -17.68
C GLU A 194 -0.42 10.73 -16.74
N SER A 195 -0.27 10.56 -15.42
CA SER A 195 -1.20 11.10 -14.43
C SER A 195 -1.17 12.63 -14.38
N GLU A 196 0.01 13.24 -14.53
CA GLU A 196 0.14 14.69 -14.61
C GLU A 196 -0.55 15.23 -15.88
N LYS A 197 -0.35 14.56 -17.02
CA LYS A 197 -1.05 14.93 -18.27
C LYS A 197 -2.56 14.80 -18.14
N LEU A 198 -3.06 13.78 -17.44
CA LEU A 198 -4.49 13.62 -17.16
C LEU A 198 -5.02 14.75 -16.27
N ASP A 199 -4.31 15.10 -15.20
CA ASP A 199 -4.69 16.22 -14.34
C ASP A 199 -4.69 17.55 -15.13
N GLN A 200 -3.67 17.81 -15.96
CA GLN A 200 -3.60 18.99 -16.84
C GLN A 200 -4.73 19.03 -17.88
N TRP A 201 -5.06 17.87 -18.47
CA TRP A 201 -6.16 17.73 -19.43
C TRP A 201 -7.49 18.08 -18.74
N LEU A 202 -7.74 17.49 -17.57
CA LEU A 202 -9.00 17.68 -16.82
C LEU A 202 -9.14 19.12 -16.36
N HIS A 203 -8.05 19.74 -15.95
CA HIS A 203 -8.01 21.15 -15.59
C HIS A 203 -8.44 22.04 -16.76
N LYS A 204 -7.83 21.86 -17.95
CA LYS A 204 -8.17 22.62 -19.16
C LYS A 204 -9.65 22.45 -19.54
N TYR A 205 -10.13 21.21 -19.51
CA TYR A 205 -11.51 20.89 -19.83
C TYR A 205 -12.51 21.52 -18.88
N LEU A 206 -12.27 21.42 -17.57
CA LEU A 206 -13.14 22.02 -16.56
C LEU A 206 -13.22 23.54 -16.79
N ILE A 207 -12.09 24.23 -16.94
CA ILE A 207 -12.07 25.68 -17.23
C ILE A 207 -12.91 26.01 -18.47
N GLN A 208 -12.71 25.29 -19.57
CA GLN A 208 -13.43 25.55 -20.82
C GLN A 208 -14.95 25.33 -20.66
N HIS A 209 -15.35 24.24 -20.04
CA HIS A 209 -16.76 23.93 -19.78
C HIS A 209 -17.41 25.01 -18.91
N ILE A 210 -16.69 25.56 -17.94
CA ILE A 210 -17.20 26.61 -17.06
C ILE A 210 -17.38 27.94 -17.79
N ILE A 211 -16.42 28.34 -18.64
CA ILE A 211 -16.53 29.55 -19.46
C ILE A 211 -17.75 29.47 -20.38
N GLN A 212 -17.98 28.31 -20.99
CA GLN A 212 -19.10 28.10 -21.91
C GLN A 212 -20.47 28.09 -21.21
N THR A 213 -20.54 27.68 -19.94
CA THR A 213 -21.81 27.53 -19.22
C THR A 213 -22.27 28.77 -18.46
N ASN A 214 -21.54 29.90 -18.52
CA ASN A 214 -21.90 31.17 -17.84
C ASN A 214 -22.34 30.98 -16.37
N LEU A 215 -21.69 30.07 -15.65
CA LEU A 215 -22.02 29.76 -14.27
C LEU A 215 -21.66 30.95 -13.37
N SER A 216 -22.66 31.56 -12.72
CA SER A 216 -22.51 32.73 -11.84
C SER A 216 -21.42 32.59 -10.76
N THR A 217 -20.92 33.72 -10.27
CA THR A 217 -19.79 33.98 -9.36
C THR A 217 -19.63 33.07 -8.13
N THR A 218 -20.65 32.31 -7.71
CA THR A 218 -20.51 31.31 -6.63
C THR A 218 -19.91 29.98 -7.10
N ASN A 219 -19.92 29.69 -8.41
CA ASN A 219 -19.21 28.56 -9.01
C ASN A 219 -17.74 28.90 -9.33
N ALA A 220 -17.39 30.18 -9.43
CA ALA A 220 -16.01 30.63 -9.61
C ALA A 220 -15.10 30.27 -8.41
N GLN A 221 -15.66 30.22 -7.19
CA GLN A 221 -14.94 29.72 -6.00
C GLN A 221 -14.76 28.20 -6.00
N ALA A 222 -15.66 27.45 -6.65
CA ALA A 222 -15.51 26.01 -6.87
C ALA A 222 -14.45 25.68 -7.94
N LEU A 223 -14.15 26.62 -8.84
CA LEU A 223 -13.05 26.52 -9.82
C LEU A 223 -11.69 26.86 -9.21
N LEU A 224 -11.61 27.84 -8.32
CA LEU A 224 -10.38 28.19 -7.61
C LEU A 224 -9.83 27.00 -6.79
N LEU A 225 -10.71 26.05 -6.44
CA LEU A 225 -10.34 24.75 -5.87
C LEU A 225 -9.68 23.79 -6.88
N VAL A 226 -10.07 23.85 -8.15
CA VAL A 226 -9.54 23.00 -9.23
C VAL A 226 -8.17 23.52 -9.72
N GLU A 227 -7.90 24.81 -9.50
CA GLU A 227 -6.73 25.56 -9.98
C GLU A 227 -5.36 24.99 -9.53
N LYS A 228 -5.31 24.09 -8.54
CA LYS A 228 -4.05 23.56 -7.97
C LYS A 228 -4.03 22.05 -7.68
N THR A 229 -4.94 21.27 -8.23
CA THR A 229 -5.16 19.90 -7.72
C THR A 229 -4.75 18.83 -8.71
N SER A 230 -3.55 18.28 -8.50
CA SER A 230 -3.06 17.10 -9.21
C SER A 230 -3.58 15.83 -8.52
N TYR A 231 -4.84 15.46 -8.76
CA TYR A 231 -5.48 14.35 -8.04
C TYR A 231 -4.81 13.01 -8.36
N PHE A 232 -4.66 12.72 -9.65
CA PHE A 232 -4.12 11.44 -10.11
C PHE A 232 -2.61 11.39 -9.82
N PHE A 233 -1.91 12.49 -10.03
CA PHE A 233 -0.49 12.58 -9.72
C PHE A 233 -0.19 12.31 -8.24
N GLN A 234 -0.92 12.93 -7.31
CA GLN A 234 -0.71 12.71 -5.87
C GLN A 234 -0.92 11.24 -5.46
N PHE A 235 -1.93 10.58 -6.05
CA PHE A 235 -2.17 9.16 -5.81
C PHE A 235 -1.04 8.27 -6.36
N ILE A 236 -0.60 8.50 -7.60
CA ILE A 236 0.49 7.70 -8.18
C ILE A 236 1.80 7.96 -7.42
N LEU A 237 2.09 9.22 -7.07
CA LEU A 237 3.26 9.60 -6.27
C LEU A 237 3.27 8.90 -4.91
N HIS A 238 2.13 8.82 -4.23
CA HIS A 238 2.01 8.07 -2.98
C HIS A 238 2.47 6.61 -3.13
N TRP A 239 1.97 5.91 -4.16
CA TRP A 239 2.36 4.52 -4.44
C TRP A 239 3.82 4.38 -4.85
N THR A 240 4.34 5.30 -5.65
CA THR A 240 5.77 5.32 -6.01
C THR A 240 6.64 5.46 -4.77
N LEU A 241 6.28 6.34 -3.83
CA LEU A 241 7.02 6.51 -2.58
C LEU A 241 6.97 5.26 -1.70
N LEU A 242 5.84 4.54 -1.63
CA LEU A 242 5.76 3.24 -0.95
C LEU A 242 6.72 2.21 -1.56
N ILE A 243 6.81 2.18 -2.90
CA ILE A 243 7.73 1.28 -3.62
C ILE A 243 9.18 1.67 -3.35
N MET A 244 9.51 2.96 -3.38
CA MET A 244 10.85 3.48 -3.08
C MET A 244 11.29 3.17 -1.64
N GLU A 245 10.39 3.40 -0.68
CA GLU A 245 10.59 3.05 0.73
C GLU A 245 10.92 1.57 0.87
N TYR A 246 10.09 0.69 0.32
CA TYR A 246 10.31 -0.74 0.46
C TYR A 246 11.57 -1.22 -0.28
N TYR A 247 11.85 -0.70 -1.47
CA TYR A 247 13.08 -0.99 -2.22
C TYR A 247 14.34 -0.65 -1.43
N LEU A 248 14.33 0.50 -0.74
CA LEU A 248 15.43 0.95 0.11
C LEU A 248 15.54 0.08 1.37
N LEU A 249 14.44 -0.18 2.07
CA LEU A 249 14.43 -1.00 3.29
C LEU A 249 14.88 -2.44 3.04
N MET A 250 14.49 -3.04 1.91
CA MET A 250 15.00 -4.36 1.50
C MET A 250 16.52 -4.41 1.31
N GLY A 251 17.16 -3.27 1.04
CA GLY A 251 18.62 -3.21 0.96
C GLY A 251 19.30 -3.52 2.29
N PHE A 252 18.65 -3.19 3.41
CA PHE A 252 19.13 -3.59 4.74
C PHE A 252 18.95 -5.09 4.98
N ASP A 253 17.78 -5.64 4.67
CA ASP A 253 17.49 -7.09 4.82
C ASP A 253 18.47 -7.95 4.02
N LEU A 254 18.87 -7.47 2.84
CA LEU A 254 19.84 -8.14 1.97
C LEU A 254 21.30 -7.77 2.27
N SER A 255 21.56 -6.94 3.30
CA SER A 255 22.89 -6.49 3.69
C SER A 255 23.70 -5.89 2.54
N LEU A 256 23.03 -5.12 1.66
CA LEU A 256 23.65 -4.55 0.46
C LEU A 256 24.44 -3.27 0.75
N TYR A 257 24.10 -2.57 1.82
CA TYR A 257 24.74 -1.31 2.20
C TYR A 257 25.97 -1.56 3.07
N SER A 258 27.09 -0.95 2.68
CA SER A 258 28.28 -0.92 3.53
C SER A 258 28.11 0.10 4.65
N LYS A 259 28.89 -0.04 5.74
CA LYS A 259 28.84 0.86 6.91
C LYS A 259 29.02 2.35 6.54
N ARG A 260 29.75 2.65 5.45
CA ARG A 260 30.02 4.03 4.99
C ARG A 260 28.82 4.67 4.31
N GLU A 261 27.96 3.87 3.67
CA GLU A 261 26.80 4.35 2.91
C GLU A 261 25.57 4.54 3.81
N LEU A 262 25.62 4.05 5.06
CA LEU A 262 24.49 4.12 5.98
C LEU A 262 23.99 5.55 6.18
N TYR A 263 24.89 6.53 6.30
CA TYR A 263 24.51 7.94 6.44
C TYR A 263 23.66 8.41 5.25
N ASP A 264 24.12 8.14 4.03
CA ASP A 264 23.43 8.58 2.80
C ASP A 264 22.07 7.89 2.64
N VAL A 265 22.01 6.59 2.95
CA VAL A 265 20.77 5.80 2.88
C VAL A 265 19.74 6.31 3.89
N TYR A 266 20.13 6.54 5.14
CA TYR A 266 19.24 7.09 6.17
C TYR A 266 18.83 8.54 5.87
N PHE A 267 19.76 9.36 5.37
CA PHE A 267 19.46 10.73 4.94
C PHE A 267 18.42 10.72 3.83
N TYR A 268 18.61 9.91 2.78
CA TYR A 268 17.67 9.80 1.68
C TYR A 268 16.30 9.30 2.15
N PHE A 269 16.27 8.27 3.00
CA PHE A 269 15.03 7.75 3.56
C PHE A 269 14.26 8.82 4.36
N ALA A 270 14.93 9.51 5.28
CA ALA A 270 14.28 10.49 6.15
C ALA A 270 13.93 11.81 5.44
N GLN A 271 14.90 12.40 4.74
CA GLN A 271 14.76 13.76 4.19
C GLN A 271 14.06 13.78 2.83
N ILE A 272 14.17 12.70 2.05
CA ILE A 272 13.55 12.65 0.72
C ILE A 272 12.26 11.84 0.79
N ILE A 273 12.32 10.56 1.17
CA ILE A 273 11.14 9.69 1.09
C ILE A 273 10.09 10.09 2.14
N LEU A 274 10.43 10.08 3.43
CA LEU A 274 9.44 10.35 4.50
C LEU A 274 8.90 11.79 4.43
N PHE A 275 9.77 12.78 4.20
CA PHE A 275 9.34 14.17 4.04
C PHE A 275 8.36 14.33 2.86
N THR A 276 8.66 13.71 1.72
CA THR A 276 7.77 13.78 0.55
C THR A 276 6.45 13.05 0.82
N HIS A 277 6.46 11.89 1.48
CA HIS A 277 5.25 11.20 1.91
C HIS A 277 4.36 12.10 2.77
N ILE A 278 4.93 12.75 3.78
CA ILE A 278 4.19 13.68 4.66
C ILE A 278 3.55 14.81 3.84
N ASN A 279 4.28 15.36 2.87
CA ASN A 279 3.75 16.41 2.00
C ASN A 279 2.63 15.92 1.07
N VAL A 280 2.75 14.71 0.53
CA VAL A 280 1.69 14.08 -0.28
C VAL A 280 0.43 13.90 0.56
N TYR A 281 0.54 13.40 1.80
CA TYR A 281 -0.60 13.26 2.69
C TYR A 281 -1.22 14.61 3.08
N LYS A 282 -0.41 15.61 3.44
CA LYS A 282 -0.90 16.97 3.74
C LYS A 282 -1.64 17.56 2.55
N THR A 283 -1.07 17.46 1.35
CA THR A 283 -1.67 17.96 0.11
C THR A 283 -2.96 17.22 -0.19
N SER A 284 -2.96 15.89 -0.12
CA SER A 284 -4.14 15.06 -0.37
C SER A 284 -5.27 15.34 0.63
N LYS A 285 -4.94 15.53 1.93
CA LYS A 285 -5.91 15.91 2.96
C LYS A 285 -6.50 17.30 2.71
N ASN A 286 -5.67 18.27 2.31
CA ASN A 286 -6.16 19.59 1.93
C ASN A 286 -7.11 19.49 0.73
N ILE A 287 -6.72 18.76 -0.31
CA ILE A 287 -7.56 18.52 -1.49
C ILE A 287 -8.89 17.90 -1.07
N LEU A 288 -8.86 16.82 -0.28
CA LEU A 288 -10.05 16.13 0.22
C LEU A 288 -10.98 17.04 1.02
N ASN A 289 -10.44 17.83 1.96
CA ASN A 289 -11.25 18.75 2.76
C ASN A 289 -11.96 19.78 1.87
N THR A 290 -11.26 20.26 0.85
CA THR A 290 -11.81 21.26 -0.07
C THR A 290 -12.86 20.63 -1.00
N THR A 291 -12.62 19.43 -1.55
CA THR A 291 -13.61 18.72 -2.39
C THR A 291 -14.85 18.31 -1.60
N VAL A 292 -14.72 17.81 -0.38
CA VAL A 292 -15.85 17.45 0.49
C VAL A 292 -16.68 18.67 0.84
N SER A 293 -16.04 19.78 1.23
CA SER A 293 -16.74 21.03 1.52
C SER A 293 -17.56 21.52 0.33
N PHE A 294 -17.02 21.37 -0.89
CA PHE A 294 -17.73 21.69 -2.13
C PHE A 294 -18.94 20.76 -2.37
N LEU A 295 -18.77 19.45 -2.22
CA LEU A 295 -19.88 18.50 -2.39
C LEU A 295 -21.03 18.77 -1.40
N VAL A 296 -20.71 19.17 -0.16
CA VAL A 296 -21.71 19.57 0.83
C VAL A 296 -22.46 20.83 0.41
N GLN A 297 -21.77 21.85 -0.10
CA GLN A 297 -22.41 23.08 -0.60
C GLN A 297 -23.35 22.81 -1.79
N LEU A 298 -22.97 21.92 -2.70
CA LEU A 298 -23.83 21.48 -3.80
C LEU A 298 -25.10 20.79 -3.28
N ASN A 299 -24.97 19.90 -2.29
CA ASN A 299 -26.11 19.19 -1.71
C ASN A 299 -27.08 20.13 -0.97
N GLN A 300 -26.57 21.13 -0.23
CA GLN A 300 -27.41 22.11 0.48
C GLN A 300 -28.25 22.97 -0.47
N LYS A 301 -27.68 23.41 -1.60
CA LYS A 301 -28.43 24.14 -2.65
C LYS A 301 -29.50 23.28 -3.34
N GLN A 302 -29.35 21.95 -3.37
CA GLN A 302 -30.38 21.05 -3.90
C GLN A 302 -31.51 20.81 -2.89
N GLN A 303 -31.23 20.81 -1.58
CA GLN A 303 -32.25 20.66 -0.54
C GLN A 303 -33.15 21.91 -0.43
N THR A 304 -32.63 23.11 -0.67
CA THR A 304 -33.47 24.32 -0.78
C THR A 304 -34.41 24.29 -1.99
N ASN A 305 -34.15 23.43 -2.98
CA ASN A 305 -34.96 23.26 -4.18
C ASN A 305 -35.79 21.97 -4.22
N LYS A 306 -35.72 21.11 -3.20
CA LYS A 306 -36.44 19.82 -3.16
C LYS A 306 -37.13 19.60 -1.81
N ASN A 307 -38.27 20.24 -1.62
CA ASN A 307 -39.40 19.49 -1.06
C ASN A 307 -39.73 18.39 -2.08
N GLN A 308 -39.70 17.13 -1.64
CA GLN A 308 -39.89 15.89 -2.41
C GLN A 308 -38.63 15.35 -3.12
N ILE A 309 -38.00 14.36 -2.48
CA ILE A 309 -37.68 13.01 -2.98
C ILE A 309 -36.52 12.47 -2.13
N ASN A 310 -36.81 11.45 -1.32
CA ASN A 310 -35.83 10.68 -0.56
C ASN A 310 -34.87 9.98 -1.53
N ASN A 311 -33.64 10.48 -1.64
CA ASN A 311 -32.64 9.97 -2.57
C ASN A 311 -31.60 9.11 -1.81
N PRO A 312 -31.46 7.80 -2.12
CA PRO A 312 -30.57 6.87 -1.39
C PRO A 312 -29.07 7.24 -1.45
N PHE A 313 -28.70 8.17 -2.33
CA PHE A 313 -27.34 8.72 -2.43
C PHE A 313 -26.94 9.56 -1.20
N ILE A 314 -27.89 10.22 -0.53
CA ILE A 314 -27.63 11.04 0.67
C ILE A 314 -27.19 10.15 1.84
N GLN A 315 -27.70 8.91 1.93
CA GLN A 315 -27.30 7.95 2.95
C GLN A 315 -25.89 7.40 2.70
N GLN A 316 -25.51 7.12 1.45
CA GLN A 316 -24.17 6.62 1.13
C GLN A 316 -23.06 7.66 1.36
N LEU A 317 -23.33 8.94 1.08
CA LEU A 317 -22.36 10.01 1.27
C LEU A 317 -22.21 10.38 2.75
N ASN A 318 -23.31 10.36 3.53
CA ASN A 318 -23.24 10.49 4.98
C ASN A 318 -22.50 9.33 5.65
N ASN A 319 -22.64 8.09 5.14
CA ASN A 319 -21.89 6.95 5.64
C ASN A 319 -20.38 7.06 5.36
N LEU A 320 -19.98 7.61 4.20
CA LEU A 320 -18.56 7.87 3.89
C LEU A 320 -17.95 8.96 4.77
N VAL A 321 -18.70 10.03 5.06
CA VAL A 321 -18.27 11.10 5.97
C VAL A 321 -18.21 10.62 7.42
N GLN A 322 -19.12 9.74 7.84
CA GLN A 322 -19.12 9.13 9.18
C GLN A 322 -18.00 8.10 9.38
N GLN A 323 -17.62 7.35 8.35
CA GLN A 323 -16.47 6.44 8.40
C GLN A 323 -15.14 7.18 8.55
N HIS A 324 -14.99 8.34 7.90
CA HIS A 324 -13.78 9.16 8.03
C HIS A 324 -13.69 9.98 9.34
N THR A 325 -14.76 10.08 10.11
CA THR A 325 -14.78 10.84 11.39
C THR A 325 -14.66 9.95 12.63
N ASN A 326 -14.92 8.65 12.51
CA ASN A 326 -14.95 7.74 13.66
C ASN A 326 -13.69 6.87 13.85
N ASP A 327 -12.79 6.81 12.87
CA ASP A 327 -11.64 5.88 12.88
C ASP A 327 -10.26 6.56 13.12
N ASP A 328 -10.21 7.79 13.62
CA ASP A 328 -8.96 8.46 14.00
C ASP A 328 -8.62 8.25 15.50
N PRO A 329 -7.70 7.33 15.88
CA PRO A 329 -7.25 7.14 17.26
C PRO A 329 -6.43 8.32 17.82
N LEU A 330 -6.29 9.41 17.06
CA LEU A 330 -5.61 10.64 17.48
C LEU A 330 -6.53 11.63 18.23
N ILE A 331 -7.85 11.40 18.25
CA ILE A 331 -8.80 12.33 18.90
C ILE A 331 -8.88 12.11 20.42
N GLU A 332 -8.61 10.89 20.92
CA GLU A 332 -8.59 10.63 22.37
C GLU A 332 -7.40 11.30 23.08
N LEU A 333 -6.25 11.41 22.41
CA LEU A 333 -5.07 12.12 22.95
C LEU A 333 -5.23 13.65 22.99
N ILE A 334 -6.13 14.22 22.19
CA ILE A 334 -6.40 15.67 22.15
C ILE A 334 -7.45 16.06 23.19
N ASN A 335 -8.37 15.15 23.55
CA ASN A 335 -9.46 15.45 24.47
C ASN A 335 -9.08 15.35 25.96
N GLU A 336 -8.01 14.65 26.33
CA GLU A 336 -7.53 14.63 27.73
C GLU A 336 -6.90 15.97 28.16
N ASN A 337 -6.30 16.72 27.22
CA ASN A 337 -5.68 18.01 27.51
C ASN A 337 -6.66 19.18 27.70
N ASN A 338 -7.95 18.99 27.38
CA ASN A 338 -8.98 20.04 27.49
C ASN A 338 -9.77 20.02 28.82
N SER A 339 -9.45 19.11 29.75
CA SER A 339 -10.18 19.00 31.02
C SER A 339 -9.59 19.84 32.18
N SER A 340 -8.43 20.46 32.00
CA SER A 340 -7.72 21.15 33.07
C SER A 340 -7.39 22.61 32.75
N GLN A 341 -8.37 23.43 32.36
CA GLN A 341 -8.25 24.91 32.43
C GLN A 341 -9.63 25.61 32.39
N LYS A 342 -10.38 25.53 33.49
CA LYS A 342 -11.51 26.44 33.78
C LYS A 342 -11.34 27.04 35.18
N LYS A 343 -10.87 28.30 35.24
CA LYS A 343 -11.24 29.34 36.23
C LYS A 343 -10.39 30.60 36.08
N ASN A 344 -10.92 31.64 35.42
CA ASN A 344 -11.33 32.92 36.04
C ASN A 344 -11.41 34.08 35.04
N LYS A 345 -12.50 34.84 35.20
CA LYS A 345 -12.92 36.05 34.47
C LYS A 345 -12.01 37.25 34.77
N ARG A 346 -11.77 38.14 33.79
CA ARG A 346 -12.21 39.57 33.81
C ARG A 346 -11.92 40.31 32.50
N LYS A 347 -12.81 41.27 32.21
CA LYS A 347 -12.94 42.12 31.02
C LYS A 347 -11.87 43.23 30.97
N ASN A 348 -11.37 43.58 29.77
CA ASN A 348 -11.60 44.89 29.13
C ASN A 348 -11.04 44.94 27.69
N PRO A 349 -11.52 45.91 26.87
CA PRO A 349 -11.40 45.88 25.40
C PRO A 349 -10.19 46.68 24.91
N ASN A 350 -9.59 46.23 23.80
CA ASN A 350 -9.02 47.06 22.73
C ASN A 350 -8.45 46.13 21.65
N GLY A 351 -8.73 46.45 20.40
CA GLY A 351 -8.36 45.63 19.25
C GLY A 351 -6.85 45.61 18.98
N LEU A 352 -6.38 44.48 18.46
CA LEU A 352 -5.30 44.38 17.49
C LEU A 352 -5.31 42.98 16.87
N LEU A 353 -5.21 42.95 15.53
CA LEU A 353 -5.12 41.76 14.72
C LEU A 353 -3.93 40.88 15.14
N ALA A 354 -4.16 39.59 15.35
CA ALA A 354 -3.11 38.59 15.47
C ALA A 354 -3.17 37.67 14.23
N THR A 355 -2.29 37.94 13.28
CA THR A 355 -1.91 37.02 12.19
C THR A 355 -0.46 36.60 12.43
N ASN A 356 -0.15 35.32 12.16
CA ASN A 356 1.18 34.71 11.98
C ASN A 356 1.90 33.98 13.15
N ASN A 357 1.42 33.98 14.39
CA ASN A 357 2.18 33.32 15.48
C ASN A 357 1.92 31.81 15.69
N GLU A 358 0.76 31.26 15.28
CA GLU A 358 0.47 29.82 15.47
C GLU A 358 1.21 28.91 14.46
N TYR A 359 1.65 29.46 13.33
CA TYR A 359 2.47 28.72 12.35
C TYR A 359 3.91 28.52 12.84
N HIS A 360 4.45 29.46 13.63
CA HIS A 360 5.81 29.34 14.16
C HIS A 360 5.92 28.35 15.32
N GLU A 361 4.89 28.17 16.15
CA GLU A 361 4.92 27.16 17.22
C GLU A 361 4.86 25.72 16.69
N GLN A 362 4.16 25.49 15.57
CA GLN A 362 4.15 24.18 14.90
C GLN A 362 5.46 23.87 14.16
N GLU A 363 6.11 24.88 13.57
CA GLU A 363 7.47 24.74 13.03
C GLU A 363 8.51 24.46 14.14
N LEU A 364 8.38 25.11 15.31
CA LEU A 364 9.25 24.86 16.46
C LEU A 364 9.06 23.45 17.04
N LEU A 365 7.85 22.89 17.03
CA LEU A 365 7.61 21.49 17.40
C LEU A 365 8.23 20.50 16.40
N LEU A 366 8.20 20.80 15.10
CA LEU A 366 8.89 20.00 14.08
C LEU A 366 10.42 20.09 14.21
N ILE A 367 10.96 21.29 14.44
CA ILE A 367 12.39 21.52 14.67
C ILE A 367 12.86 20.82 15.96
N ASN A 368 12.04 20.81 17.01
CA ASN A 368 12.32 20.08 18.24
C ASN A 368 12.26 18.55 18.04
N GLY A 369 11.37 18.06 17.16
CA GLY A 369 11.35 16.68 16.68
C GLY A 369 12.63 16.31 15.92
N HIS A 370 13.09 17.17 15.00
CA HIS A 370 14.35 17.02 14.28
C HIS A 370 15.57 17.01 15.21
N PHE A 371 15.58 17.86 16.25
CA PHE A 371 16.62 17.86 17.27
C PHE A 371 16.59 16.57 18.08
N SER A 372 15.41 16.08 18.47
CA SER A 372 15.29 14.84 19.24
C SER A 372 15.80 13.60 18.48
N MET A 373 15.53 13.53 17.16
CA MET A 373 15.92 12.43 16.29
C MET A 373 17.39 12.49 15.89
N SER A 374 17.93 13.70 15.64
CA SER A 374 19.37 13.92 15.48
C SER A 374 20.14 13.62 16.78
N THR A 375 19.59 13.95 17.94
CA THR A 375 20.17 13.63 19.24
C THR A 375 20.10 12.13 19.55
N ALA A 376 19.01 11.45 19.16
CA ALA A 376 18.88 9.99 19.28
C ALA A 376 19.88 9.28 18.36
N MET A 377 20.05 9.76 17.11
CA MET A 377 21.03 9.24 16.17
C MET A 377 22.47 9.50 16.63
N HIS A 378 22.77 10.68 17.20
CA HIS A 378 24.06 10.97 17.81
C HIS A 378 24.33 10.10 19.05
N ARG A 379 23.30 9.76 19.85
CA ARG A 379 23.40 8.82 20.98
C ARG A 379 23.62 7.38 20.52
N CYS A 380 22.96 6.93 19.46
CA CYS A 380 23.19 5.60 18.86
C CYS A 380 24.59 5.49 18.24
N LEU A 381 25.06 6.54 17.54
CA LEU A 381 26.43 6.58 17.00
C LEU A 381 27.49 6.61 18.13
N LYS A 382 27.24 7.37 19.21
CA LYS A 382 28.10 7.32 20.41
C LYS A 382 28.09 5.95 21.09
N ALA A 383 26.95 5.28 21.16
CA ALA A 383 26.86 3.93 21.73
C ALA A 383 27.69 2.91 20.93
N LEU A 384 27.66 3.02 19.60
CA LEU A 384 28.48 2.19 18.70
C LEU A 384 29.99 2.52 18.78
N ASP A 385 30.34 3.78 19.05
CA ASP A 385 31.73 4.18 19.29
C ASP A 385 32.25 3.80 20.70
N ILE A 386 31.36 3.61 21.68
CA ILE A 386 31.71 3.10 23.02
C ILE A 386 32.00 1.60 22.97
N GLU A 387 31.27 0.81 22.16
CA GLU A 387 31.58 -0.61 21.93
C GLU A 387 32.98 -0.78 21.30
N ARG A 388 33.39 0.11 20.40
CA ARG A 388 34.74 0.12 19.81
C ARG A 388 35.88 0.48 20.76
N ARG A 389 35.59 0.99 21.97
CA ARG A 389 36.60 1.31 22.99
C ARG A 389 36.66 0.26 24.11
N LEU A 390 35.78 -0.74 24.06
CA LEU A 390 35.69 -1.84 25.02
C LEU A 390 36.16 -3.19 24.43
N GLU A 391 36.47 -3.23 23.13
CA GLU A 391 37.33 -4.24 22.47
C GLU A 391 38.76 -3.70 22.37
#